data_AF-A0A4Q3UGA8-F1
#
_entry.id   AF-A0A4Q3UGA8-F1
#
_cell.length_a   1.000
_cell.length_b   1.000
_cell.length_c   1.000
_cell.angle_alpha   90.00
_cell.angle_beta   90.00
_cell.angle_gamma   90.00
#
_symmetry.space_group_name_H-M   'P 1'
#
loop_
_entity.id
_entity.type
_entity.pdbx_description
1 polymer ?
#
loop_
_entity_poly.entity_id
_entity_poly.type
_entity_poly.pdbx_seq_one_letter_code
_entity_poly.pdbx_strand_id
1 'polypeptide(L)'
;MLLNLVSAANASNKDVLWGFIKREAPDATPETDPLLDHLVGYALRYYADFVAPTKKFRAADAKERAALEDLATRLENWDGALDGETLQTMVFAVGTEHAFDPLRLWFTAIYEVCLGQSQGPRFGGFIALYGVKESAKLIRDSLARG
;
A
#
# COMPACT_ATOMS: atom_id res chain seq x y z
N MET A 1 -3.92 4.03 14.61
CA MET A 1 -2.81 3.43 13.84
C MET A 1 -3.13 2.04 13.27
N LEU A 2 -3.84 1.14 13.98
CA LEU A 2 -4.21 -0.20 13.45
C LEU A 2 -5.00 -0.16 12.12
N LEU A 3 -5.95 0.77 11.99
CA LEU A 3 -6.79 0.91 10.78
C LEU A 3 -6.00 1.27 9.52
N ASN A 4 -4.88 2.00 9.66
CA ASN A 4 -4.00 2.32 8.53
C ASN A 4 -3.28 1.06 8.05
N LEU A 5 -2.83 0.21 8.99
CA LEU A 5 -2.17 -1.06 8.68
C LEU A 5 -3.13 -2.05 8.01
N VAL A 6 -4.38 -2.11 8.50
CA VAL A 6 -5.41 -3.02 7.98
C VAL A 6 -5.88 -2.59 6.59
N SER A 7 -6.06 -1.29 6.37
CA SER A 7 -6.39 -0.77 5.02
C SER A 7 -5.22 -0.90 4.06
N ALA A 8 -3.99 -0.75 4.55
CA ALA A 8 -2.78 -0.83 3.75
C ALA A 8 -2.46 -2.26 3.32
N ALA A 9 -2.63 -3.22 4.23
CA ALA A 9 -2.17 -4.57 4.00
C ALA A 9 -3.03 -5.36 3.00
N ASN A 10 -4.21 -4.84 2.63
CA ASN A 10 -5.23 -5.61 1.91
C ASN A 10 -5.42 -6.99 2.57
N ALA A 11 -5.15 -7.08 3.88
CA ALA A 11 -4.74 -8.32 4.51
C ALA A 11 -5.97 -9.20 4.61
N SER A 12 -6.04 -10.15 3.70
CA SER A 12 -7.06 -11.17 3.67
C SER A 12 -6.89 -12.18 4.81
N ASN A 13 -5.79 -12.10 5.57
CA ASN A 13 -5.56 -12.96 6.72
C ASN A 13 -4.67 -12.29 7.81
N LYS A 14 -4.71 -12.93 8.97
CA LYS A 14 -4.12 -12.48 10.23
C LYS A 14 -2.60 -12.54 10.27
N ASP A 15 -2.02 -13.47 9.52
CA ASP A 15 -0.58 -13.71 9.49
C ASP A 15 0.18 -12.53 8.85
N VAL A 16 -0.41 -11.93 7.81
CA VAL A 16 0.15 -10.74 7.16
C VAL A 16 0.19 -9.56 8.12
N LEU A 17 -0.88 -9.32 8.88
CA LEU A 17 -0.92 -8.25 9.89
C LEU A 17 0.10 -8.45 11.00
N TRP A 18 0.25 -9.68 11.49
CA TRP A 18 1.26 -10.00 12.48
C TRP A 18 2.69 -9.87 11.94
N GLY A 19 2.91 -10.17 10.65
CA GLY A 19 4.16 -9.89 9.97
C GLY A 19 4.55 -8.41 10.03
N PHE A 20 3.58 -7.50 9.86
CA PHE A 20 3.81 -6.06 10.01
C PHE A 20 4.00 -5.64 11.46
N ILE A 21 3.15 -6.11 12.38
CA ILE A 21 3.25 -5.77 13.81
C ILE A 21 4.62 -6.16 14.35
N LYS A 22 5.17 -7.32 13.98
CA LYS A 22 6.49 -7.77 14.42
C LYS A 22 7.65 -6.89 13.95
N ARG A 23 7.49 -6.10 12.89
CA ARG A 23 8.53 -5.14 12.45
C ARG A 23 8.61 -3.94 13.40
N GLU A 24 7.49 -3.53 13.96
CA GLU A 24 7.39 -2.40 14.90
C GLU A 24 7.52 -2.84 16.37
N ALA A 25 7.06 -4.05 16.69
CA ALA A 25 7.04 -4.64 18.03
C ALA A 25 7.56 -6.11 17.95
N PRO A 26 8.88 -6.33 17.92
CA PRO A 26 9.48 -7.65 17.71
C PRO A 26 9.09 -8.72 18.73
N ASP A 27 8.81 -8.30 19.97
CA ASP A 27 8.45 -9.18 21.08
C ASP A 27 6.95 -9.53 21.15
N ALA A 28 6.12 -8.88 20.33
CA ALA A 28 4.69 -9.10 20.29
C ALA A 28 4.35 -10.35 19.47
N THR A 29 3.60 -11.27 20.07
CA THR A 29 3.02 -12.43 19.41
C THR A 29 1.55 -12.58 19.82
N PRO A 30 0.75 -13.37 19.09
CA PRO A 30 -0.62 -13.69 19.52
C PRO A 30 -0.70 -14.24 20.94
N GLU A 31 0.31 -15.01 21.36
CA GLU A 31 0.40 -15.64 22.68
C GLU A 31 0.86 -14.66 23.76
N THR A 32 1.78 -13.75 23.44
CA THR A 32 2.31 -12.78 24.41
C THR A 32 1.44 -11.53 24.55
N ASP A 33 0.61 -11.21 23.55
CA ASP A 33 -0.39 -10.14 23.59
C ASP A 33 -1.76 -10.58 22.99
N PRO A 34 -2.57 -11.33 23.76
CA PRO A 34 -3.87 -11.82 23.31
C PRO A 34 -4.90 -10.71 23.03
N LEU A 35 -4.78 -9.55 23.71
CA LEU A 35 -5.68 -8.43 23.47
C LEU A 35 -5.42 -7.83 22.09
N LEU A 36 -4.16 -7.62 21.73
CA LEU A 36 -3.77 -7.18 20.40
C LEU A 36 -4.24 -8.17 19.33
N ASP A 37 -4.10 -9.47 19.59
CA ASP A 37 -4.56 -10.53 18.70
C ASP A 37 -6.08 -10.46 18.40
N HIS A 38 -6.89 -10.20 19.43
CA HIS A 38 -8.32 -9.94 19.27
C HIS A 38 -8.61 -8.68 18.47
N LEU A 39 -7.88 -7.59 18.71
CA LEU A 39 -8.02 -6.34 17.96
C LEU A 39 -7.67 -6.50 16.47
N VAL A 40 -6.63 -7.28 16.15
CA VAL A 40 -6.31 -7.66 14.77
C VAL A 40 -7.49 -8.40 14.13
N GLY A 41 -8.09 -9.36 14.85
CA GLY A 41 -9.27 -10.08 14.39
C GLY A 41 -10.47 -9.16 14.09
N TYR A 42 -10.77 -8.20 14.96
CA TYR A 42 -11.84 -7.23 14.72
C TYR A 42 -11.56 -6.33 13.52
N ALA A 43 -10.31 -5.88 13.37
CA ALA A 43 -9.95 -5.02 12.26
C ALA A 43 -10.06 -5.74 10.90
N LEU A 44 -9.66 -7.02 10.84
CA LEU A 44 -9.88 -7.87 9.67
C LEU A 44 -11.35 -8.00 9.30
N ARG A 45 -12.22 -8.28 10.29
CA ARG A 45 -13.66 -8.39 10.04
C ARG A 45 -14.24 -7.08 9.54
N TYR A 46 -13.88 -5.96 10.17
CA TYR A 46 -14.31 -4.63 9.73
C TYR A 46 -13.88 -4.34 8.29
N TYR A 47 -12.64 -4.67 7.95
CA TYR A 47 -12.13 -4.51 6.59
C TYR A 47 -12.93 -5.34 5.58
N ALA A 48 -13.17 -6.62 5.88
CA ALA A 48 -13.92 -7.51 5.01
C ALA A 48 -15.38 -7.06 4.81
N ASP A 49 -16.04 -6.60 5.87
CA ASP A 49 -17.47 -6.31 5.85
C ASP A 49 -17.77 -4.89 5.34
N PHE A 50 -16.89 -3.92 5.59
CA PHE A 50 -17.18 -2.50 5.33
C PHE A 50 -16.23 -1.81 4.35
N VAL A 51 -14.98 -2.27 4.22
CA VAL A 51 -13.98 -1.60 3.36
C VAL A 51 -13.86 -2.30 2.01
N ALA A 52 -13.58 -3.60 2.01
CA ALA A 52 -13.36 -4.38 0.80
C ALA A 52 -14.52 -4.30 -0.21
N PRO A 53 -15.81 -4.33 0.20
CA PRO A 53 -16.93 -4.23 -0.75
C PRO A 53 -17.03 -2.88 -1.45
N THR A 54 -16.39 -1.83 -0.91
CA THR A 54 -16.40 -0.48 -1.50
C THR A 54 -15.28 -0.27 -2.51
N LYS A 55 -14.28 -1.19 -2.55
CA LYS A 55 -13.13 -1.06 -3.43
C LYS A 55 -13.54 -1.29 -4.89
N LYS A 56 -13.22 -0.31 -5.73
CA LYS A 56 -13.43 -0.35 -7.19
C LYS A 56 -12.11 -0.20 -7.89
N PHE A 57 -11.65 -1.30 -8.47
CA PHE A 57 -10.42 -1.32 -9.27
C PHE A 57 -10.74 -1.02 -10.74
N ARG A 58 -9.85 -0.27 -11.39
CA ARG A 58 -9.88 -0.04 -12.84
C ARG A 58 -8.54 -0.40 -13.49
N ALA A 59 -8.55 -0.57 -14.81
CA ALA A 59 -7.33 -0.67 -15.59
C ALA A 59 -6.61 0.68 -15.64
N ALA A 60 -5.28 0.62 -15.73
CA ALA A 60 -4.45 1.78 -16.02
C ALA A 60 -4.53 2.13 -17.51
N ASP A 61 -4.53 3.41 -17.85
CA ASP A 61 -4.26 3.83 -19.22
C ASP A 61 -2.77 3.67 -19.58
N ALA A 62 -2.38 4.00 -20.82
CA ALA A 62 -1.00 3.84 -21.28
C ALA A 62 0.02 4.67 -20.47
N LYS A 63 -0.35 5.88 -20.07
CA LYS A 63 0.52 6.79 -19.31
C LYS A 63 0.64 6.34 -17.86
N GLU A 64 -0.49 6.00 -17.25
CA GLU A 64 -0.56 5.46 -15.89
C GLU A 64 0.21 4.13 -15.79
N ARG A 65 0.08 3.25 -16.78
CA ARG A 65 0.83 2.00 -16.84
C ARG A 65 2.33 2.24 -16.87
N ALA A 66 2.82 3.11 -17.75
CA ALA A 66 4.24 3.45 -17.83
C ALA A 66 4.78 4.02 -16.51
N ALA A 67 4.03 4.91 -15.86
CA ALA A 67 4.42 5.50 -14.58
C ALA A 67 4.40 4.47 -13.44
N LEU A 68 3.41 3.57 -13.41
CA LEU A 68 3.32 2.49 -12.43
C LEU A 68 4.45 1.44 -12.62
N GLU A 69 4.81 1.13 -13.86
CA GLU A 69 5.94 0.24 -14.16
C GLU A 69 7.28 0.83 -13.70
N ASP A 70 7.46 2.14 -13.92
CA ASP A 70 8.63 2.88 -13.43
C ASP A 70 8.67 2.89 -11.90
N LEU A 71 7.56 3.25 -11.24
CA LEU A 71 7.45 3.21 -9.79
C LEU A 71 7.76 1.82 -9.22
N ALA A 72 7.21 0.76 -9.80
CA ALA A 72 7.49 -0.61 -9.37
C ALA A 72 8.98 -0.96 -9.52
N THR A 73 9.60 -0.56 -10.64
CA THR A 73 11.03 -0.79 -10.89
C THR A 73 11.92 -0.03 -9.90
N ARG A 74 11.59 1.22 -9.56
CA ARG A 74 12.33 1.99 -8.54
C ARG A 74 12.21 1.37 -7.16
N LEU A 75 11.03 0.87 -6.80
CA LEU A 75 10.80 0.16 -5.55
C LEU A 75 11.57 -1.17 -5.50
N GLU A 76 11.56 -1.96 -6.58
CA GLU A 76 12.32 -3.22 -6.67
C GLU A 76 13.82 -3.03 -6.44
N ASN A 77 14.36 -1.89 -6.88
CA ASN A 77 15.78 -1.54 -6.76
C ASN A 77 16.10 -0.62 -5.58
N TRP A 78 15.15 -0.37 -4.69
CA TRP A 78 15.34 0.56 -3.57
C TRP A 78 16.23 -0.05 -2.47
N ASP A 79 17.33 0.62 -2.19
CA ASP A 79 18.31 0.30 -1.14
C ASP A 79 18.39 1.37 -0.04
N GLY A 80 17.60 2.44 -0.17
CA GLY A 80 17.54 3.56 0.77
C GLY A 80 16.76 3.25 2.06
N ALA A 81 16.65 4.27 2.91
CA ALA A 81 15.90 4.18 4.17
C ALA A 81 14.41 3.85 3.93
N LEU A 82 13.82 3.12 4.87
CA LEU A 82 12.39 2.80 4.91
C LEU A 82 11.60 3.90 5.63
N ASP A 83 11.81 5.15 5.24
CA ASP A 83 11.08 6.28 5.79
C ASP A 83 10.06 6.83 4.78
N GLY A 84 8.90 7.26 5.30
CA GLY A 84 7.78 7.65 4.45
C GLY A 84 8.02 8.93 3.65
N GLU A 85 8.93 9.81 4.07
CA GLU A 85 9.20 11.09 3.40
C GLU A 85 10.09 10.91 2.17
N THR A 86 11.18 10.17 2.31
CA THR A 86 12.07 9.82 1.20
C THR A 86 11.32 9.01 0.15
N LEU A 87 10.55 8.00 0.57
CA LEU A 87 9.70 7.23 -0.35
C LEU A 87 8.64 8.08 -1.03
N GLN A 88 8.02 9.02 -0.30
CA GLN A 88 7.04 9.94 -0.87
C GLN A 88 7.68 10.83 -1.94
N THR A 89 8.91 11.30 -1.72
CA THR A 89 9.67 12.10 -2.70
C THR A 89 9.89 11.33 -4.00
N MET A 90 10.27 10.05 -3.93
CA MET A 90 10.40 9.19 -5.11
C MET A 90 9.06 9.04 -5.85
N VAL A 91 7.95 8.82 -5.14
CA VAL A 91 6.61 8.72 -5.76
C VAL A 91 6.22 10.04 -6.46
N PHE A 92 6.54 11.19 -5.85
CA PHE A 92 6.34 12.52 -6.47
C PHE A 92 7.18 12.69 -7.74
N ALA A 93 8.44 12.27 -7.71
CA ALA A 93 9.35 12.34 -8.85
C ALA A 93 8.79 11.57 -10.06
N VAL A 94 8.32 10.33 -9.87
CA VAL A 94 7.69 9.54 -10.95
C VAL A 94 6.52 10.30 -11.59
N GLY A 95 5.59 10.82 -10.80
CA GLY A 95 4.45 11.57 -11.35
C GLY A 95 4.88 12.82 -12.14
N THR A 96 5.96 13.46 -11.71
CA THR A 96 6.51 14.66 -12.36
C THR A 96 7.23 14.30 -13.67
N GLU A 97 8.06 13.26 -13.66
CA GLU A 97 8.80 12.77 -14.82
C GLU A 97 7.89 12.22 -15.91
N HIS A 98 6.76 11.61 -15.53
CA HIS A 98 5.70 11.20 -16.46
C HIS A 98 4.71 12.33 -16.77
N ALA A 99 5.01 13.59 -16.40
CA ALA A 99 4.27 14.79 -16.75
C ALA A 99 2.77 14.75 -16.39
N PHE A 100 2.41 14.26 -15.21
CA PHE A 100 1.03 14.38 -14.71
C PHE A 100 0.72 15.82 -14.30
N ASP A 101 -0.28 16.42 -14.95
CA ASP A 101 -0.76 17.77 -14.65
C ASP A 101 -2.31 17.80 -14.66
N PRO A 102 -2.97 18.07 -13.52
CA PRO A 102 -2.37 18.29 -12.20
C PRO A 102 -1.81 17.00 -11.59
N LEU A 103 -0.74 17.12 -10.79
CA LEU A 103 -0.07 15.98 -10.15
C LEU A 103 -0.99 15.15 -9.25
N ARG A 104 -2.12 15.71 -8.79
CA ARG A 104 -3.16 14.95 -8.08
C ARG A 104 -3.66 13.75 -8.89
N LEU A 105 -3.71 13.83 -10.22
CA LEU A 105 -4.16 12.74 -11.08
C LEU A 105 -3.26 11.50 -10.96
N TRP A 106 -1.96 11.69 -10.74
CA TRP A 106 -1.03 10.58 -10.50
C TRP A 106 -1.39 9.80 -9.24
N PHE A 107 -1.65 10.51 -8.14
CA PHE A 107 -2.04 9.87 -6.88
C PHE A 107 -3.41 9.20 -7.00
N THR A 108 -4.37 9.83 -7.67
CA THR A 108 -5.66 9.19 -7.97
C THR A 108 -5.45 7.89 -8.76
N ALA A 109 -4.58 7.89 -9.78
CA ALA A 109 -4.28 6.70 -10.57
C ALA A 109 -3.70 5.56 -9.72
N ILE A 110 -2.71 5.85 -8.86
CA ILE A 110 -2.15 4.86 -7.92
C ILE A 110 -3.28 4.24 -7.08
N TYR A 111 -4.13 5.07 -6.48
CA TYR A 111 -5.17 4.60 -5.58
C TYR A 111 -6.25 3.78 -6.31
N GLU A 112 -6.70 4.20 -7.48
CA GLU A 112 -7.77 3.51 -8.20
C GLU A 112 -7.30 2.21 -8.86
N VAL A 113 -6.08 2.20 -9.39
CA VAL A 113 -5.51 1.02 -10.07
C VAL A 113 -5.03 -0.02 -9.05
N CYS A 114 -4.32 0.42 -8.01
CA CYS A 114 -3.62 -0.48 -7.09
C CYS A 114 -4.40 -0.80 -5.81
N LEU A 115 -5.25 0.12 -5.33
CA LEU A 115 -5.91 -0.01 -4.03
C LEU A 115 -7.44 -0.02 -4.11
N GLY A 116 -8.01 0.29 -5.28
CA GLY A 116 -9.44 0.31 -5.54
C GLY A 116 -10.16 1.45 -4.84
N GLN A 117 -9.49 2.56 -4.54
CA GLN A 117 -10.07 3.74 -3.88
C GLN A 117 -9.75 4.98 -4.70
N SER A 118 -10.53 6.06 -4.60
CA SER A 118 -10.21 7.31 -5.33
C SER A 118 -9.24 8.23 -4.61
N GLN A 119 -8.92 7.91 -3.35
CA GLN A 119 -7.97 8.67 -2.52
C GLN A 119 -7.53 7.84 -1.31
N GLY A 120 -6.46 8.28 -0.66
CA GLY A 120 -6.00 7.73 0.62
C GLY A 120 -4.87 8.58 1.22
N PRO A 121 -4.14 8.05 2.22
CA PRO A 121 -3.02 8.76 2.85
C PRO A 121 -1.86 9.04 1.87
N ARG A 122 -0.77 9.63 2.36
CA ARG A 122 0.46 9.76 1.58
C ARG A 122 1.00 8.36 1.23
N PHE A 123 1.24 8.11 -0.06
CA PHE A 123 1.63 6.79 -0.56
C PHE A 123 3.02 6.35 -0.08
N GLY A 124 3.96 7.27 0.12
CA GLY A 124 5.27 6.96 0.71
C GLY A 124 5.17 6.39 2.13
N GLY A 125 4.26 6.93 2.95
CA GLY A 125 3.98 6.38 4.28
C GLY A 125 3.33 5.00 4.21
N PHE A 126 2.47 4.75 3.21
CA PHE A 126 1.97 3.41 2.93
C PHE A 126 3.11 2.44 2.58
N ILE A 127 4.04 2.83 1.70
CA ILE A 127 5.17 1.98 1.29
C ILE A 127 6.08 1.66 2.48
N ALA A 128 6.38 2.64 3.33
CA ALA A 128 7.20 2.43 4.53
C ALA A 128 6.60 1.36 5.46
N LEU A 129 5.29 1.41 5.67
CA LEU A 129 4.57 0.47 6.53
C LEU A 129 4.36 -0.89 5.85
N TYR A 130 3.88 -0.90 4.59
CA TYR A 130 3.54 -2.11 3.83
C TYR A 130 4.77 -2.84 3.29
N GLY A 131 5.90 -2.15 3.19
CA GLY A 131 7.13 -2.68 2.64
C GLY A 131 7.29 -2.34 1.15
N VAL A 132 8.54 -2.07 0.79
CA VAL A 132 8.94 -1.65 -0.55
C VAL A 132 8.72 -2.75 -1.59
N LYS A 133 9.14 -3.98 -1.27
CA LYS A 133 9.03 -5.13 -2.19
C LYS A 133 7.57 -5.54 -2.38
N GLU A 134 6.82 -5.51 -1.30
CA GLU A 134 5.40 -5.78 -1.24
C GLU A 134 4.61 -4.73 -2.04
N SER A 135 4.99 -3.46 -1.94
CA SER A 135 4.40 -2.36 -2.73
C SER A 135 4.70 -2.51 -4.21
N ALA A 136 5.93 -2.86 -4.60
CA ALA A 136 6.27 -3.13 -5.99
C ALA A 136 5.43 -4.31 -6.54
N LYS A 137 5.35 -5.41 -5.78
CA LYS A 137 4.52 -6.56 -6.14
C LYS A 137 3.05 -6.18 -6.31
N LEU A 138 2.48 -5.40 -5.39
CA LEU A 138 1.10 -4.90 -5.49
C LEU A 138 0.86 -4.13 -6.79
N ILE A 139 1.80 -3.28 -7.19
CA ILE A 139 1.71 -2.54 -8.44
C ILE A 139 1.77 -3.49 -9.65
N ARG A 140 2.74 -4.40 -9.68
CA ARG A 140 2.88 -5.41 -10.76
C ARG A 140 1.63 -6.27 -10.90
N ASP A 141 1.10 -6.78 -9.78
CA ASP A 141 -0.13 -7.58 -9.76
C ASP A 141 -1.33 -6.76 -10.27
N SER A 142 -1.39 -5.47 -9.94
CA SER A 142 -2.46 -4.59 -10.40
C SER A 142 -2.41 -4.32 -11.90
N LEU A 143 -1.21 -4.19 -12.46
CA LEU A 143 -0.97 -4.03 -13.89
C LEU A 143 -1.18 -5.32 -14.69
N ALA A 144 -1.10 -6.49 -14.06
CA ALA A 144 -1.39 -7.78 -14.69
C ALA A 144 -2.89 -8.12 -14.67
N ARG A 145 -3.66 -7.49 -13.77
CA ARG A 145 -5.08 -7.75 -13.54
C ARG A 145 -6.00 -7.14 -14.61
N GLY A 146 -5.50 -6.21 -15.41
CA GLY A 146 -6.19 -5.51 -16.50
C GLY A 146 -5.22 -5.04 -17.56
#